data_AF-A0A2I0FXE6-F1
#
_entry.id   AF-A0A2I0FXE6-F1
#
_cell.length_a   1.000
_cell.length_b   1.000
_cell.length_c   1.000
_cell.angle_alpha   90.00
_cell.angle_beta   90.00
_cell.angle_gamma   90.00
#
_symmetry.space_group_name_H-M   'P 1'
#
loop_
_entity.id
_entity.type
_entity.pdbx_description
1 polymer ?
#
loop_
_entity_poly.entity_id
_entity_poly.type
_entity_poly.pdbx_seq_one_letter_code
_entity_poly.pdbx_strand_id
1 'polypeptide(L)'
;MEIAFYLCGLIAVLTTLRVITHTNPVHALLYLIISLLAVAGVFFSMGAYFAGALEIIVYAGAIMVLFVFVVMMLNLGSTEQQEKDWLKPAMWIGPSILSLALLAIVVYGILSVNDQGIEGTMIDAKAVGISLFGPYVLAVELASMLLLAGLVVAFHVGREERAGEVLSNRETDAKRNQEEQA
;
A
#
# COMPACT_ATOMS: atom_id res chain seq x y z
N MET A 1 5.96 -28.33 -2.16
CA MET A 1 5.74 -26.88 -2.00
C MET A 1 4.37 -26.42 -2.54
N GLU A 2 3.71 -27.21 -3.41
CA GLU A 2 2.41 -26.85 -4.00
C GLU A 2 1.28 -26.62 -2.97
N ILE A 3 1.17 -27.45 -1.92
CA ILE A 3 0.14 -27.26 -0.90
C ILE A 3 0.30 -25.90 -0.20
N ALA A 4 1.54 -25.51 0.12
CA ALA A 4 1.82 -24.21 0.72
C ALA A 4 1.46 -23.06 -0.23
N PHE A 5 1.78 -23.19 -1.53
CA PHE A 5 1.40 -22.23 -2.57
C PHE A 5 -0.12 -22.00 -2.60
N TYR A 6 -0.91 -23.07 -2.72
CA TYR A 6 -2.37 -22.96 -2.81
C TYR A 6 -3.00 -22.47 -1.50
N LEU A 7 -2.49 -22.91 -0.35
CA LEU A 7 -2.98 -22.47 0.96
C LEU A 7 -2.71 -20.97 1.17
N CYS A 8 -1.47 -20.53 0.92
CA CYS A 8 -1.10 -19.12 1.00
C CYS A 8 -1.89 -18.28 -0.01
N GLY A 9 -2.07 -18.74 -1.25
CA GLY A 9 -2.89 -18.07 -2.24
C GLY A 9 -4.35 -17.92 -1.81
N LEU A 10 -4.95 -18.97 -1.26
CA LEU A 10 -6.32 -18.92 -0.73
C LEU A 10 -6.44 -17.90 0.43
N ILE A 11 -5.49 -17.92 1.36
CA ILE A 11 -5.45 -16.96 2.49
C ILE A 11 -5.33 -15.53 1.96
N ALA A 12 -4.45 -15.27 0.99
CA ALA A 12 -4.28 -13.94 0.39
C ALA A 12 -5.58 -13.43 -0.24
N VAL A 13 -6.28 -14.28 -1.01
CA VAL A 13 -7.56 -13.91 -1.64
C VAL A 13 -8.64 -13.61 -0.59
N LEU A 14 -8.81 -14.49 0.41
CA LEU A 14 -9.82 -14.33 1.44
C LEU A 14 -9.57 -13.09 2.31
N THR A 15 -8.31 -12.84 2.67
CA THR A 15 -7.94 -11.65 3.45
C THR A 15 -8.06 -10.38 2.64
N THR A 16 -7.67 -10.36 1.36
CA THR A 16 -7.90 -9.20 0.47
C THR A 16 -9.38 -8.88 0.31
N LEU A 17 -10.24 -9.88 0.18
CA LEU A 17 -11.69 -9.68 0.19
C LEU A 17 -12.16 -9.03 1.49
N ARG A 18 -11.58 -9.41 2.64
CA ARG A 18 -11.85 -8.78 3.93
C ARG A 18 -11.35 -7.34 4.00
N VAL A 19 -10.20 -7.01 3.42
CA VAL A 19 -9.71 -5.61 3.35
C VAL A 19 -10.75 -4.70 2.70
N ILE A 20 -11.34 -5.14 1.58
CA ILE A 20 -12.26 -4.31 0.78
C ILE A 20 -13.66 -4.22 1.41
N THR A 21 -14.08 -5.25 2.15
CA THR A 21 -15.44 -5.34 2.72
C THR A 21 -15.56 -4.81 4.15
N HIS A 22 -14.44 -4.65 4.86
CA HIS A 22 -14.46 -4.20 6.25
C HIS A 22 -14.44 -2.67 6.35
N THR A 23 -15.30 -2.10 7.19
CA THR A 23 -15.48 -0.65 7.32
C THR A 23 -14.58 0.01 8.37
N ASN A 24 -13.84 -0.79 9.14
CA ASN A 24 -12.88 -0.23 10.09
C ASN A 24 -11.50 -0.21 9.43
N PRO A 25 -10.91 0.97 9.19
CA PRO A 25 -9.64 1.11 8.48
C PRO A 25 -8.49 0.35 9.13
N VAL A 26 -8.45 0.28 10.46
CA VAL A 26 -7.40 -0.44 11.19
C VAL A 26 -7.50 -1.95 10.92
N HIS A 27 -8.69 -2.51 11.03
CA HIS A 27 -8.91 -3.93 10.72
C HIS A 27 -8.65 -4.24 9.24
N ALA A 28 -9.06 -3.35 8.32
CA ALA A 28 -8.78 -3.50 6.90
C ALA A 28 -7.26 -3.55 6.64
N LEU A 29 -6.47 -2.66 7.24
CA LEU A 29 -5.01 -2.67 7.11
C LEU A 29 -4.37 -3.94 7.73
N LEU A 30 -4.87 -4.44 8.85
CA LEU A 30 -4.37 -5.69 9.43
C LEU A 30 -4.66 -6.89 8.51
N TYR A 31 -5.85 -6.96 7.89
CA TYR A 31 -6.13 -7.97 6.88
C TYR A 31 -5.21 -7.85 5.65
N LEU A 32 -4.84 -6.63 5.27
CA LEU A 32 -3.92 -6.38 4.16
C LEU A 32 -2.52 -6.90 4.51
N ILE A 33 -2.03 -6.66 5.72
CA ILE A 33 -0.74 -7.23 6.18
C ILE A 33 -0.75 -8.76 6.10
N ILE A 34 -1.84 -9.41 6.53
CA ILE A 34 -1.97 -10.87 6.42
C ILE A 34 -1.94 -11.32 4.96
N SER A 35 -2.61 -10.58 4.06
CA SER A 35 -2.59 -10.86 2.62
C SER A 35 -1.17 -10.78 2.05
N LEU A 36 -0.44 -9.69 2.34
CA LEU A 36 0.94 -9.50 1.85
C LEU A 36 1.89 -10.58 2.40
N LEU A 37 1.74 -10.96 3.67
CA LEU A 37 2.50 -12.09 4.25
C LEU A 37 2.16 -13.43 3.57
N ALA A 38 0.90 -13.65 3.22
CA ALA A 38 0.51 -14.84 2.48
C ALA A 38 1.07 -14.82 1.04
N VAL A 39 1.09 -13.66 0.37
CA VAL A 39 1.76 -13.48 -0.93
C VAL A 39 3.27 -13.73 -0.82
N ALA A 40 3.93 -13.30 0.26
CA ALA A 40 5.33 -13.65 0.50
C ALA A 40 5.52 -15.18 0.58
N GLY A 41 4.59 -15.89 1.22
CA GLY A 41 4.55 -17.37 1.23
C GLY A 41 4.38 -18.00 -0.16
N VAL A 42 3.59 -17.37 -1.04
CA VAL A 42 3.47 -17.74 -2.45
C VAL A 42 4.82 -17.56 -3.17
N PHE A 43 5.50 -16.43 -2.97
CA PHE A 43 6.84 -16.19 -3.54
C PHE A 43 7.88 -17.20 -3.06
N PHE A 44 7.90 -17.55 -1.77
CA PHE A 44 8.78 -18.60 -1.27
C PHE A 44 8.47 -19.96 -1.90
N SER A 45 7.19 -20.28 -2.12
CA SER A 45 6.80 -21.55 -2.74
C SER A 45 7.22 -21.64 -4.22
N MET A 46 7.37 -20.52 -4.91
CA MET A 46 7.89 -20.44 -6.29
C MET A 46 9.42 -20.35 -6.37
N GLY A 47 10.15 -20.40 -5.25
CA GLY A 47 11.61 -20.25 -5.23
C GLY A 47 12.11 -18.81 -5.34
N ALA A 48 11.22 -17.81 -5.26
CA ALA A 48 11.54 -16.39 -5.36
C ALA A 48 11.87 -15.78 -3.99
N TYR A 49 12.97 -16.21 -3.38
CA TYR A 49 13.29 -15.89 -1.98
C TYR A 49 13.60 -14.42 -1.74
N PHE A 50 14.28 -13.77 -2.68
CA PHE A 50 14.55 -12.34 -2.61
C PHE A 50 13.25 -11.52 -2.65
N ALA A 51 12.31 -11.88 -3.53
CA ALA A 51 11.02 -11.21 -3.63
C ALA A 51 10.17 -11.41 -2.36
N GLY A 52 10.07 -12.64 -1.86
CA GLY A 52 9.35 -12.92 -0.61
C GLY A 52 9.93 -12.19 0.60
N ALA A 53 11.25 -12.10 0.71
CA ALA A 53 11.90 -11.35 1.77
C ALA A 53 11.64 -9.83 1.68
N LEU A 54 11.69 -9.25 0.48
CA LEU A 54 11.34 -7.84 0.25
C LEU A 54 9.86 -7.55 0.53
N GLU A 55 8.96 -8.47 0.20
CA GLU A 55 7.54 -8.37 0.52
C GLU A 55 7.30 -8.22 2.03
N ILE A 56 8.02 -9.01 2.83
CA ILE A 56 7.93 -8.94 4.29
C ILE A 56 8.55 -7.66 4.84
N ILE A 57 9.78 -7.32 4.43
CA ILE A 57 10.54 -6.24 5.04
C ILE A 57 10.03 -4.86 4.58
N VAL A 58 9.77 -4.70 3.27
CA VAL A 58 9.45 -3.41 2.68
C VAL A 58 7.94 -3.19 2.66
N TYR A 59 7.18 -4.10 2.04
CA TYR A 59 5.74 -3.90 1.85
C TYR A 59 4.98 -4.04 3.16
N ALA A 60 5.02 -5.22 3.79
CA ALA A 60 4.37 -5.45 5.07
C ALA A 60 5.07 -4.72 6.23
N GLY A 61 6.40 -4.62 6.19
CA GLY A 61 7.20 -4.10 7.31
C GLY A 61 7.32 -2.58 7.38
N ALA A 62 7.59 -1.89 6.27
CA ALA A 62 7.79 -0.44 6.28
C ALA A 62 6.54 0.31 5.81
N ILE A 63 6.02 -0.05 4.63
CA ILE A 63 4.91 0.68 4.01
C ILE A 63 3.64 0.50 4.84
N MET A 64 3.23 -0.73 5.14
CA MET A 64 2.00 -0.95 5.91
C MET A 64 2.08 -0.41 7.34
N VAL A 65 3.25 -0.42 7.98
CA VAL A 65 3.42 0.21 9.30
C VAL A 65 3.20 1.72 9.23
N LEU A 66 3.69 2.40 8.19
CA LEU A 66 3.40 3.83 7.97
C LEU A 66 1.89 4.08 7.80
N PHE A 67 1.20 3.25 7.01
CA PHE A 67 -0.26 3.37 6.84
C PHE A 67 -1.02 3.17 8.15
N VAL A 68 -0.69 2.13 8.92
CA VAL A 68 -1.31 1.87 10.23
C VAL A 68 -1.08 3.04 11.17
N PHE A 69 0.15 3.58 11.22
CA PHE A 69 0.49 4.73 12.04
C PHE A 69 -0.34 5.97 11.66
N VAL A 70 -0.41 6.31 10.37
CA VAL A 70 -1.16 7.47 9.88
C VAL A 70 -2.65 7.33 10.16
N VAL A 71 -3.24 6.17 9.86
CA VAL A 71 -4.67 5.91 10.10
C VAL A 71 -5.01 5.99 11.58
N MET A 72 -4.12 5.49 12.44
CA MET A 72 -4.32 5.55 13.89
C MET A 72 -4.16 6.97 14.44
N MET A 73 -3.17 7.74 13.96
CA MET A 73 -2.96 9.14 14.37
C MET A 73 -4.14 10.04 13.97
N LEU A 74 -4.67 9.85 12.76
CA LEU A 74 -5.80 10.62 12.23
C LEU A 74 -7.16 10.16 12.78
N ASN A 75 -7.19 9.07 13.55
CA ASN A 75 -8.38 8.50 14.18
C ASN A 75 -9.63 8.49 13.26
N LEU A 76 -9.49 7.94 12.05
CA LEU A 76 -10.56 7.92 11.03
C LEU A 76 -11.80 7.07 11.41
N GLY A 77 -11.83 6.45 12.60
CA GLY A 77 -12.87 5.52 13.05
C GLY A 77 -14.27 6.11 13.21
N SER A 78 -14.46 7.43 13.07
CA SER A 78 -15.78 8.08 13.17
C SER A 78 -16.59 8.08 11.86
N THR A 79 -16.02 7.57 10.75
CA THR A 79 -16.67 7.55 9.42
C THR A 79 -17.37 6.22 9.07
N GLU A 80 -17.36 5.25 9.98
CA GLU A 80 -17.91 3.89 9.73
C GLU A 80 -19.38 3.90 9.26
N GLN A 81 -20.19 4.86 9.72
CA GLN A 81 -21.60 4.93 9.35
C GLN A 81 -21.77 5.33 7.87
N GLN A 82 -20.92 6.23 7.37
CA GLN A 82 -20.95 6.68 5.98
C GLN A 82 -20.41 5.60 5.02
N GLU A 83 -19.39 4.85 5.44
CA GLU A 83 -18.89 3.71 4.66
C GLU A 83 -19.92 2.58 4.54
N LYS A 84 -20.65 2.28 5.62
CA LYS A 84 -21.75 1.29 5.59
C LYS A 84 -22.83 1.69 4.59
N ASP A 85 -23.11 2.98 4.45
CA ASP A 85 -24.08 3.49 3.48
C ASP A 85 -23.61 3.36 2.03
N TRP A 86 -22.29 3.37 1.78
CA TRP A 86 -21.70 3.21 0.45
C TRP A 86 -21.56 1.74 0.02
N LEU A 87 -21.54 0.81 0.98
CA LEU A 87 -21.56 -0.64 0.73
C LEU A 87 -22.96 -1.20 0.39
N LYS A 88 -23.94 -0.33 0.08
CA LYS A 88 -25.29 -0.76 -0.32
C LYS A 88 -25.24 -1.56 -1.64
N PRO A 89 -26.05 -2.63 -1.78
CA PRO A 89 -26.14 -3.46 -2.98
C PRO A 89 -26.14 -2.70 -4.30
N ALA A 90 -26.92 -1.63 -4.39
CA ALA A 90 -27.02 -0.82 -5.60
C ALA A 90 -25.69 -0.20 -6.07
N MET A 91 -24.76 0.09 -5.15
CA MET A 91 -23.50 0.80 -5.45
C MET A 91 -22.34 -0.14 -5.82
N TRP A 92 -22.28 -1.35 -5.25
CA TRP A 92 -21.17 -2.28 -5.52
C TRP A 92 -21.48 -3.31 -6.61
N ILE A 93 -22.74 -3.60 -6.92
CA ILE A 93 -23.11 -4.61 -7.94
C ILE A 93 -22.55 -4.25 -9.32
N GLY A 94 -22.69 -3.00 -9.76
CA GLY A 94 -22.21 -2.53 -11.06
C GLY A 94 -20.69 -2.73 -11.24
N PRO A 95 -19.86 -2.13 -10.36
CA PRO A 95 -18.41 -2.35 -10.38
C PRO A 95 -17.99 -3.81 -10.21
N SER A 96 -18.71 -4.59 -9.39
CA SER A 96 -18.40 -6.00 -9.16
C SER A 96 -18.63 -6.85 -10.41
N ILE A 97 -19.74 -6.63 -11.14
CA ILE A 97 -20.01 -7.32 -12.41
C ILE A 97 -18.94 -6.96 -13.44
N LEU A 98 -18.56 -5.69 -13.54
CA LEU A 98 -17.51 -5.25 -14.47
C LEU A 98 -16.15 -5.88 -14.13
N SER A 99 -15.78 -5.89 -12.85
CA SER A 99 -14.54 -6.51 -12.37
C SER A 99 -14.54 -8.02 -12.61
N LEU A 100 -15.67 -8.70 -12.41
CA LEU A 100 -15.81 -10.14 -12.67
C LEU A 100 -15.71 -10.45 -14.18
N ALA A 101 -16.31 -9.62 -15.03
CA ALA A 101 -16.19 -9.77 -16.49
C ALA A 101 -14.73 -9.59 -16.95
N LEU A 102 -14.04 -8.59 -16.41
CA LEU A 102 -12.61 -8.38 -16.69
C LEU A 102 -11.77 -9.57 -16.21
N LEU A 103 -12.04 -10.08 -14.99
CA LEU A 103 -11.36 -11.25 -14.45
C LEU A 103 -11.57 -12.47 -15.35
N ALA A 104 -12.78 -12.71 -15.84
CA ALA A 104 -13.08 -13.82 -16.74
C ALA A 104 -12.30 -13.71 -18.06
N ILE A 105 -12.19 -12.51 -18.63
CA ILE A 105 -11.39 -12.26 -19.84
C ILE A 105 -9.90 -12.53 -19.58
N VAL A 106 -9.36 -12.04 -18.47
CA VAL A 106 -7.96 -12.28 -18.09
C VAL A 106 -7.68 -13.76 -17.87
N VAL A 107 -8.57 -14.47 -17.15
CA VAL A 107 -8.45 -15.91 -16.91
C VAL A 107 -8.52 -16.68 -18.22
N TYR A 108 -9.45 -16.33 -19.12
CA TYR A 108 -9.52 -16.94 -20.46
C TYR A 108 -8.21 -16.73 -21.24
N GLY A 109 -7.65 -15.53 -21.20
CA GLY A 109 -6.35 -15.22 -21.81
C GLY A 109 -5.23 -16.08 -21.24
N ILE A 110 -5.15 -16.23 -19.92
CA ILE A 110 -4.13 -17.06 -19.26
C ILE A 110 -4.29 -18.54 -19.64
N LEU A 111 -5.51 -19.07 -19.61
CA LEU A 111 -5.78 -20.47 -19.95
C LEU A 111 -5.54 -20.80 -21.43
N SER A 112 -5.51 -19.78 -22.30
CA SER A 112 -5.18 -19.96 -23.72
C SER A 112 -3.69 -20.10 -23.99
N VAL A 113 -2.84 -19.76 -23.02
CA VAL A 113 -1.38 -19.93 -23.10
C VAL A 113 -1.02 -21.36 -22.73
N ASN A 114 -0.13 -21.98 -23.50
CA ASN A 114 0.32 -23.34 -23.22
C ASN A 114 1.14 -23.36 -21.93
N ASP A 115 0.68 -24.13 -20.94
CA ASP A 115 1.38 -24.28 -19.67
C ASP A 115 2.68 -25.07 -19.89
N GLN A 116 3.82 -24.41 -19.71
CA GLN A 116 5.14 -25.05 -19.82
C GLN A 116 5.62 -25.62 -18.47
N GLY A 117 4.80 -25.50 -17.42
CA GLY A 117 5.19 -25.82 -16.06
C GLY A 117 6.20 -24.83 -15.51
N ILE A 118 6.10 -24.53 -14.22
CA ILE A 118 7.13 -23.78 -13.51
C ILE A 118 8.01 -24.81 -12.82
N GLU A 119 9.23 -25.02 -13.34
CA GLU A 119 10.27 -25.63 -12.52
C GLU A 119 10.54 -24.67 -11.37
N GLY A 120 10.15 -25.05 -10.14
CA GLY A 120 10.33 -24.26 -8.92
C GLY A 120 11.80 -24.10 -8.52
N THR A 121 12.65 -23.73 -9.48
CA THR A 121 14.07 -23.49 -9.32
C THR A 121 14.27 -22.31 -8.40
N MET A 122 15.06 -22.52 -7.36
CA MET A 122 15.38 -21.48 -6.40
C MET A 122 16.20 -20.38 -7.10
N ILE A 123 15.71 -19.14 -7.03
CA ILE A 123 16.41 -17.96 -7.55
C ILE A 123 17.15 -17.31 -6.39
N ASP A 124 18.48 -17.35 -6.45
CA ASP A 124 19.34 -16.73 -5.44
C ASP A 124 19.26 -15.19 -5.50
N ALA A 125 19.25 -14.55 -4.33
CA ALA A 125 19.25 -13.10 -4.20
C ALA A 125 20.47 -12.46 -4.89
N LYS A 126 21.61 -13.15 -4.87
CA LYS A 126 22.81 -12.70 -5.58
C LYS A 126 22.59 -12.61 -7.09
N ALA A 127 21.88 -13.57 -7.69
CA ALA A 127 21.59 -13.56 -9.12
C ALA A 127 20.70 -12.36 -9.49
N VAL A 128 19.69 -12.06 -8.65
CA VAL A 128 18.86 -10.86 -8.81
C VAL A 128 19.70 -9.59 -8.72
N GLY A 129 20.60 -9.50 -7.73
CA GLY A 129 21.50 -8.36 -7.57
C GLY A 129 22.43 -8.13 -8.77
N ILE A 130 23.01 -9.20 -9.33
CA ILE A 130 23.85 -9.12 -10.54
C ILE A 130 23.04 -8.59 -11.72
N SER A 131 21.80 -9.05 -11.91
CA SER A 131 20.94 -8.53 -12.97
C SER A 131 20.54 -7.07 -12.72
N LEU A 132 20.25 -6.72 -11.47
CA LEU A 132 19.77 -5.39 -11.10
C LEU A 132 20.85 -4.32 -11.32
N PHE A 133 22.10 -4.62 -10.98
CA PHE A 133 23.23 -3.69 -11.11
C PHE A 133 24.06 -3.89 -12.39
N GLY A 134 23.77 -4.91 -13.20
CA GLY A 134 24.36 -5.11 -14.53
C GLY A 134 23.46 -4.48 -15.60
N PRO A 135 22.61 -5.27 -16.27
CA PRO A 135 21.74 -4.78 -17.34
C PRO A 135 20.74 -3.71 -16.90
N TYR A 136 20.29 -3.72 -15.64
CA TYR A 136 19.24 -2.81 -15.15
C TYR A 136 19.77 -1.63 -14.31
N VAL A 137 21.05 -1.27 -14.44
CA VAL A 137 21.64 -0.17 -13.64
C VAL A 137 20.87 1.14 -13.78
N LEU A 138 20.42 1.48 -15.00
CA LEU A 138 19.62 2.68 -15.24
C LEU A 138 18.25 2.63 -14.54
N ALA A 139 17.65 1.45 -14.41
CA ALA A 139 16.39 1.30 -13.69
C ALA A 139 16.58 1.56 -12.18
N VAL A 140 17.70 1.13 -11.60
CA VAL A 140 18.06 1.44 -10.20
C VAL A 140 18.25 2.94 -10.00
N GLU A 141 18.97 3.59 -10.92
CA GLU A 141 19.21 5.03 -10.86
C GLU A 141 17.88 5.82 -10.94
N LEU A 142 17.01 5.47 -11.89
CA LEU A 142 15.69 6.11 -12.02
C LEU A 142 14.78 5.82 -10.81
N ALA A 143 14.83 4.62 -10.24
CA ALA A 143 14.09 4.32 -9.02
C ALA A 143 14.56 5.17 -7.83
N SER A 144 15.86 5.45 -7.72
CA SER A 144 16.40 6.34 -6.69
C SER A 144 15.88 7.78 -6.84
N MET A 145 15.81 8.27 -8.09
CA MET A 145 15.26 9.60 -8.41
C MET A 145 13.75 9.66 -8.13
N LEU A 146 13.02 8.59 -8.40
CA LEU A 146 11.59 8.47 -8.08
C LEU A 146 11.35 8.56 -6.57
N LEU A 147 12.14 7.84 -5.76
CA LEU A 147 12.03 7.90 -4.30
C LEU A 147 12.39 9.29 -3.76
N LEU A 148 13.41 9.93 -4.30
CA LEU A 148 13.78 11.30 -3.94
C LEU A 148 12.66 12.28 -4.26
N ALA A 149 12.08 12.20 -5.46
CA ALA A 149 10.96 13.05 -5.86
C ALA A 149 9.74 12.81 -4.96
N GLY A 150 9.42 11.55 -4.65
CA GLY A 150 8.35 11.18 -3.73
C GLY A 150 8.54 11.80 -2.34
N LEU A 151 9.76 11.76 -1.80
CA LEU A 151 10.09 12.39 -0.52
C LEU A 151 9.92 13.91 -0.55
N VAL A 152 10.41 14.58 -1.59
CA VAL A 152 10.29 16.04 -1.73
C VAL A 152 8.83 16.47 -1.79
N VAL A 153 8.01 15.75 -2.57
CA VAL A 153 6.57 16.04 -2.70
C VAL A 153 5.84 15.76 -1.39
N ALA A 154 6.10 14.61 -0.75
CA ALA A 154 5.48 14.26 0.52
C ALA A 154 5.82 15.28 1.62
N PHE A 155 7.07 15.76 1.68
CA PHE A 155 7.47 16.81 2.61
C PHE A 155 6.76 18.14 2.31
N HIS A 156 6.71 18.55 1.05
CA HIS A 156 6.08 19.82 0.67
C HIS A 156 4.57 19.82 0.96
N VAL A 157 3.88 18.71 0.69
CA VAL A 157 2.43 18.56 0.91
C VAL A 157 2.10 18.36 2.39
N GLY A 158 2.90 17.57 3.12
CA GLY A 158 2.64 17.25 4.53
C GLY A 158 3.05 18.34 5.52
N ARG A 159 3.74 19.39 5.06
CA ARG A 159 4.16 20.50 5.92
C ARG A 159 3.01 21.46 6.14
N GLU A 160 2.45 21.47 7.35
CA GLU A 160 1.53 22.52 7.78
C GLU A 160 2.30 23.82 8.06
N GLU A 161 2.02 24.88 7.31
CA GLU A 161 2.50 26.21 7.64
C GLU A 161 1.65 26.78 8.77
N ARG A 162 2.28 27.15 9.90
CA ARG A 162 1.62 27.78 11.05
C ARG A 162 1.19 29.21 10.69
N ALA A 163 0.13 29.34 9.90
CA ALA A 163 -0.40 30.62 9.43
C ALA A 163 -1.00 31.51 10.55
N GLY A 164 -1.17 30.97 11.77
CA GLY A 164 -1.81 31.68 12.89
C GLY A 164 -0.89 32.50 13.79
N GLU A 165 0.44 32.30 13.76
CA GLU A 165 1.34 32.92 14.74
C GLU A 165 1.65 34.41 14.44
N VAL A 166 1.49 34.85 13.18
CA VAL A 166 1.92 36.19 12.75
C VAL A 166 0.84 37.27 12.98
N LEU A 167 -0.43 36.89 13.17
CA LEU A 167 -1.53 37.85 13.38
C LEU A 167 -1.80 38.17 14.87
N SER A 168 -1.49 37.26 15.80
CA SER A 168 -1.67 37.50 17.24
C SER A 168 -0.73 38.58 17.80
N ASN A 169 0.49 38.71 17.25
CA ASN A 169 1.44 39.72 17.74
C ASN A 169 1.07 41.15 17.30
N ARG A 170 0.46 41.31 16.12
CA ARG A 170 0.12 42.66 15.62
C ARG A 170 -0.96 43.37 16.44
N GLU A 171 -1.96 42.64 16.92
CA GLU A 171 -2.99 43.24 17.78
C GLU A 171 -2.43 43.61 19.17
N THR A 172 -1.52 42.79 19.69
CA THR A 172 -0.87 43.02 20.99
C THR A 172 0.11 44.21 20.93
N ASP A 173 0.89 44.30 19.85
CA ASP A 173 1.81 45.43 19.61
C ASP A 173 1.05 46.74 19.33
N ALA A 174 -0.10 46.68 18.64
CA ALA A 174 -0.94 47.85 18.40
C ALA A 174 -1.58 48.41 19.69
N LYS A 175 -2.04 47.53 20.60
CA LYS A 175 -2.57 47.95 21.90
C LYS A 175 -1.50 48.55 22.81
N ARG A 176 -0.30 47.94 22.83
CA ARG A 176 0.83 48.45 23.63
C ARG A 176 1.28 49.83 23.19
N ASN A 177 1.32 50.10 21.88
CA ASN A 177 1.67 51.44 21.36
C ASN A 177 0.60 52.50 21.65
N GLN A 178 -0.67 52.12 21.85
CA GLN A 178 -1.73 53.05 22.28
C GLN A 178 -1.64 53.37 23.77
N GLU A 179 -1.25 52.39 24.61
CA GLU A 179 -1.05 52.60 26.05
C GLU A 179 0.21 53.44 26.36
N GLU A 180 1.27 53.34 25.55
CA GLU A 180 2.48 54.17 25.71
C GLU A 180 2.30 55.63 25.23
N GLN A 181 1.19 55.94 24.54
CA GLN A 181 0.90 57.29 24.00
C GLN A 181 -0.19 58.06 24.78
N ALA A 182 -0.75 57.48 25.85
CA ALA A 182 -1.75 58.10 26.74
C ALA A 182 -1.13 58.51 28.08
#